data_AF-A0A1H6AUN1-F1
#
_entry.id   AF-A0A1H6AUN1-F1
#
_cell.length_a   1.000
_cell.length_b   1.000
_cell.length_c   1.000
_cell.angle_alpha   90.00
_cell.angle_beta   90.00
_cell.angle_gamma   90.00
#
_symmetry.space_group_name_H-M   'P 1'
#
loop_
_entity.id
_entity.type
_entity.pdbx_description
1 polymer ?
#
loop_
_entity_poly.entity_id
_entity_poly.type
_entity_poly.pdbx_seq_one_letter_code
_entity_poly.pdbx_strand_id
1 'polypeptide(L)'
;MADSLAPLIAEFLAWLEREPRSYGEVMDAWRTSCPRLTVWEDAIDLGLIARQSKEGDVLIALTERGHAFLAEYGKRLPGAPQPEPANGATALQ
;
A
#
# COMPACT_ATOMS: atom_id res chain seq x y z
N MET A 1 -11.40 5.59 -15.24
CA MET A 1 -9.94 5.84 -15.23
C MET A 1 -9.30 5.21 -13.98
N ALA A 2 -9.68 3.99 -13.59
CA ALA A 2 -9.08 3.25 -12.46
C ALA A 2 -8.09 2.16 -12.93
N ASP A 3 -8.16 1.77 -14.22
CA ASP A 3 -7.30 0.74 -14.83
C ASP A 3 -5.79 1.06 -14.74
N SER A 4 -5.42 2.34 -14.72
CA SER A 4 -4.02 2.77 -14.67
C SER A 4 -3.38 2.72 -13.28
N LEU A 5 -4.18 2.62 -12.20
CA LEU A 5 -3.69 2.68 -10.82
C LEU A 5 -3.59 1.30 -10.13
N ALA A 6 -4.19 0.26 -10.71
CA ALA A 6 -4.07 -1.12 -10.24
C ALA A 6 -2.62 -1.55 -9.91
N PRO A 7 -1.60 -1.27 -10.74
CA PRO A 7 -0.20 -1.56 -10.39
C PRO A 7 0.28 -0.81 -9.15
N LEU A 8 -0.04 0.49 -9.03
CA LEU A 8 0.38 1.31 -7.90
C LEU A 8 -0.32 0.89 -6.59
N ILE A 9 -1.59 0.50 -6.67
CA ILE A 9 -2.35 -0.05 -5.53
C ILE A 9 -1.71 -1.38 -5.10
N ALA A 10 -1.36 -2.27 -6.03
CA ALA A 10 -0.69 -3.51 -5.70
C ALA A 10 0.69 -3.28 -5.06
N GLU A 11 1.49 -2.34 -5.59
CA GLU A 11 2.77 -1.95 -4.99
C GLU A 11 2.60 -1.40 -3.57
N PHE A 12 1.59 -0.56 -3.36
CA PHE A 12 1.27 -0.01 -2.05
C PHE A 12 0.87 -1.08 -1.03
N LEU A 13 0.01 -2.02 -1.43
CA LEU A 13 -0.41 -3.13 -0.59
C LEU A 13 0.76 -4.07 -0.27
N ALA A 14 1.59 -4.40 -1.27
CA ALA A 14 2.77 -5.24 -1.04
C ALA A 14 3.78 -4.59 -0.09
N TRP A 15 3.92 -3.26 -0.15
CA TRP A 15 4.76 -2.51 0.78
C TRP A 15 4.21 -2.57 2.22
N LEU A 16 2.90 -2.41 2.40
CA LEU A 16 2.24 -2.53 3.71
C LEU A 16 2.20 -3.98 4.26
N GLU A 17 2.19 -5.00 3.40
CA GLU A 17 2.18 -6.40 3.82
C GLU A 17 3.47 -6.77 4.58
N ARG A 18 4.60 -6.16 4.22
CA ARG A 18 5.90 -6.44 4.84
C ARG A 18 5.95 -5.99 6.29
N GLU A 19 5.37 -4.85 6.59
CA GLU A 19 5.35 -4.29 7.95
C GLU A 19 4.17 -3.33 8.13
N PRO A 20 3.35 -3.51 9.18
CA PRO A 20 2.26 -2.58 9.49
C PRO A 20 2.86 -1.22 9.89
N ARG A 21 2.47 -0.16 9.17
CA ARG A 21 3.08 1.17 9.27
C ARG A 21 2.11 2.20 9.84
N SER A 22 2.62 3.22 10.53
CA SER A 22 1.79 4.33 10.99
C SER A 22 1.28 5.18 9.83
N TYR A 23 0.19 5.92 10.04
CA TYR A 23 -0.29 6.88 9.02
C TYR A 23 0.79 7.91 8.63
N GLY A 24 1.63 8.34 9.57
CA GLY A 24 2.73 9.27 9.30
C GLY A 24 3.75 8.70 8.31
N GLU A 25 4.16 7.46 8.53
CA GLU A 25 5.08 6.71 7.64
C GLU A 25 4.49 6.52 6.24
N VAL A 26 3.21 6.14 6.17
CA VAL A 26 2.52 5.96 4.89
C VAL A 26 2.48 7.27 4.12
N MET A 27 2.09 8.36 4.79
CA MET A 27 2.04 9.66 4.15
C MET A 27 3.43 10.14 3.76
N ASP A 28 4.46 9.96 4.56
CA ASP A 28 5.83 10.36 4.18
C ASP A 28 6.33 9.64 2.92
N ALA A 29 6.12 8.32 2.85
CA ALA A 29 6.55 7.51 1.72
C ALA A 29 5.76 7.75 0.42
N TRP A 30 4.47 8.10 0.52
CA TRP A 30 3.56 8.16 -0.65
C TRP A 30 3.03 9.57 -1.02
N ARG A 31 3.21 10.60 -0.19
CA ARG A 31 2.63 11.95 -0.39
C ARG A 31 3.28 12.80 -1.48
N THR A 32 4.57 12.61 -1.77
CA THR A 32 5.33 13.56 -2.63
C THR A 32 5.23 13.28 -4.13
N SER A 33 4.70 12.13 -4.52
CA SER A 33 4.55 11.74 -5.92
C SER A 33 3.09 11.92 -6.36
N CYS A 34 2.65 13.14 -6.67
CA CYS A 34 1.37 13.36 -7.35
C CYS A 34 1.41 12.62 -8.70
N PRO A 35 0.67 11.50 -8.92
CA PRO A 35 -0.75 11.29 -8.60
C PRO A 35 -1.07 10.25 -7.51
N ARG A 36 -0.10 9.78 -6.72
CA ARG A 36 -0.24 8.66 -5.76
C ARG A 36 -1.09 8.93 -4.52
N LEU A 37 -1.53 10.17 -4.27
CA LEU A 37 -2.54 10.43 -3.23
C LEU A 37 -3.82 9.63 -3.53
N THR A 38 -4.17 9.50 -4.82
CA THR A 38 -5.33 8.71 -5.22
C THR A 38 -5.15 7.24 -4.90
N VAL A 39 -3.92 6.69 -4.88
CA VAL A 39 -3.68 5.28 -4.54
C VAL A 39 -4.08 4.96 -3.11
N TRP A 40 -3.78 5.86 -2.17
CA TRP A 40 -4.22 5.72 -0.77
C TRP A 40 -5.75 5.82 -0.67
N GLU A 41 -6.36 6.81 -1.33
CA GLU A 41 -7.80 7.01 -1.32
C GLU A 41 -8.55 5.84 -1.98
N ASP A 42 -8.09 5.37 -3.14
CA ASP A 42 -8.59 4.20 -3.86
C ASP A 42 -8.42 2.93 -2.99
N ALA A 43 -7.28 2.74 -2.33
CA ALA A 43 -7.09 1.58 -1.45
C ALA A 43 -8.06 1.57 -0.27
N ILE A 44 -8.40 2.75 0.27
CA ILE A 44 -9.45 2.91 1.29
C ILE A 44 -10.84 2.66 0.70
N ASP A 45 -11.16 3.29 -0.44
CA ASP A 45 -12.47 3.20 -1.11
C ASP A 45 -12.80 1.75 -1.53
N LEU A 46 -11.79 1.05 -2.04
CA LEU A 46 -11.86 -0.37 -2.37
C LEU A 46 -11.87 -1.28 -1.12
N GLY A 47 -11.62 -0.74 0.07
CA GLY A 47 -11.60 -1.48 1.34
C GLY A 47 -10.44 -2.48 1.43
N LEU A 48 -9.30 -2.17 0.79
CA LEU A 48 -8.11 -3.02 0.74
C LEU A 48 -7.21 -2.82 1.95
N ILE A 49 -7.30 -1.66 2.61
CA ILE A 49 -6.57 -1.33 3.83
C ILE A 49 -7.51 -0.88 4.94
N ALA A 50 -7.08 -1.08 6.18
CA ALA A 50 -7.77 -0.65 7.38
C ALA A 50 -6.79 -0.13 8.43
N ARG A 51 -7.31 0.72 9.31
CA ARG A 51 -6.62 1.16 10.52
C ARG A 51 -6.78 0.10 11.59
N GLN A 52 -5.67 -0.40 12.12
CA GLN A 52 -5.61 -1.33 13.23
C GLN A 52 -4.96 -0.65 14.44
N SER A 53 -5.56 -0.88 15.60
CA SER A 53 -4.97 -0.45 16.87
C SER A 53 -4.07 -1.56 17.39
N LYS A 54 -2.77 -1.31 17.47
CA LYS A 54 -1.79 -2.26 18.00
C LYS A 54 -0.97 -1.56 19.07
N GLU A 55 -0.97 -2.09 20.28
CA GLU A 55 -0.14 -1.58 21.41
C GLU A 55 -0.36 -0.09 21.76
N GLY A 56 -1.54 0.46 21.41
CA GLY A 56 -1.86 1.87 21.62
C GLY A 56 -1.59 2.77 20.41
N ASP A 57 -0.92 2.25 19.38
CA ASP A 57 -0.66 2.92 18.11
C ASP A 57 -1.71 2.59 17.05
N VAL A 58 -1.95 3.55 16.16
CA VAL A 58 -2.81 3.37 14.97
C VAL A 58 -1.93 3.07 13.78
N LEU A 59 -1.91 1.79 13.39
CA LEU A 59 -1.20 1.29 12.23
C LEU A 59 -2.16 1.08 11.07
N ILE A 60 -1.63 1.15 9.86
CA ILE A 60 -2.32 0.79 8.63
C ILE A 60 -1.89 -0.61 8.25
N ALA A 61 -2.87 -1.47 8.04
CA ALA A 61 -2.68 -2.85 7.64
C ALA A 61 -3.65 -3.23 6.53
N LEU A 62 -3.32 -4.30 5.82
CA LEU A 62 -4.19 -4.86 4.79
C LEU A 62 -5.43 -5.48 5.45
N THR A 63 -6.56 -5.38 4.77
CA THR A 63 -7.74 -6.20 5.07
C THR A 63 -7.61 -7.55 4.40
N GLU A 64 -8.47 -8.51 4.76
CA GLU A 64 -8.59 -9.79 4.03
C GLU A 64 -8.80 -9.56 2.52
N ARG A 65 -9.54 -8.51 2.16
CA ARG A 65 -9.76 -8.12 0.76
C ARG A 65 -8.49 -7.58 0.10
N GLY A 66 -7.68 -6.80 0.83
CA GLY A 66 -6.37 -6.34 0.38
C GLY A 66 -5.41 -7.50 0.09
N HIS A 67 -5.33 -8.47 1.01
CA HIS A 67 -4.52 -9.67 0.82
C HIS A 67 -5.00 -10.49 -0.39
N ALA A 68 -6.31 -10.67 -0.56
CA ALA A 68 -6.87 -11.36 -1.72
C ALA A 68 -6.56 -10.63 -3.03
N PHE A 69 -6.71 -9.30 -3.08
CA PHE A 69 -6.36 -8.50 -4.25
C PHE A 69 -4.88 -8.65 -4.61
N LEU A 70 -3.98 -8.56 -3.63
CA LEU A 70 -2.55 -8.69 -3.84
C LEU A 70 -2.17 -10.08 -4.34
N ALA A 71 -2.77 -11.13 -3.77
CA ALA A 71 -2.56 -12.50 -4.21
C ALA A 71 -3.05 -12.73 -5.65
N GLU A 72 -4.22 -12.21 -6.01
CA GLU A 72 -4.75 -12.29 -7.38
C GLU A 72 -3.93 -11.48 -8.39
N TYR A 73 -3.40 -10.32 -7.96
CA TYR A 73 -2.52 -9.49 -8.77
C TYR A 73 -1.18 -10.19 -9.04
N GLY A 74 -0.54 -10.76 -8.01
CA GLY A 74 0.70 -11.52 -8.14
C GLY A 74 0.57 -12.76 -9.02
N LYS A 75 -0.60 -13.43 -9.02
CA LYS A 75 -0.89 -14.54 -9.95
C LYS A 75 -1.00 -14.08 -11.40
N ARG A 76 -1.52 -12.88 -11.65
CA ARG A 76 -1.65 -12.31 -13.00
C ARG A 76 -0.32 -11.85 -13.59
N LEU A 77 0.65 -11.46 -12.75
CA LEU A 77 1.95 -10.96 -13.17
C LEU A 77 3.09 -11.74 -12.45
N PRO A 78 3.45 -12.93 -12.94
CA PRO A 78 4.63 -13.62 -12.43
C PRO A 78 5.88 -12.80 -12.75
N GLY A 79 6.50 -12.22 -11.72
CA GLY A 79 7.70 -11.36 -11.86
C GLY A 79 7.44 -9.86 -11.79
N ALA A 80 6.30 -9.41 -11.23
CA ALA A 80 6.07 -7.99 -10.97
C ALA A 80 7.25 -7.38 -10.17
N PRO A 81 7.67 -6.15 -10.51
CA PRO A 81 8.79 -5.49 -9.84
C PRO A 81 8.52 -5.38 -8.34
N GLN A 82 9.56 -5.63 -7.54
CA GLN A 82 9.52 -5.43 -6.09
C GLN A 82 9.07 -3.99 -5.77
N PRO A 83 8.17 -3.79 -4.79
CA PRO A 83 7.63 -2.48 -4.46
C PRO A 83 8.71 -1.65 -3.75
N GLU A 84 9.35 -0.75 -4.49
CA GLU A 84 10.16 0.30 -3.90
C GLU A 84 9.25 1.48 -3.56
N PRO A 85 9.33 2.04 -2.34
CA PRO A 85 8.59 3.26 -2.02
C PRO A 85 9.00 4.34 -3.03
N ALA A 86 8.00 5.04 -3.59
CA ALA A 86 8.21 5.98 -4.69
C ALA A 86 9.07 7.20 -4.31
N ASN A 87 9.17 7.48 -3.01
CA ASN A 87 10.25 8.24 -2.44
C ASN A 87 11.26 7.20 -1.93
N GLY A 88 12.54 7.28 -2.30
CA GLY A 88 13.60 6.35 -1.86
C GLY A 88 13.84 6.40 -0.35
N ALA A 89 12.80 6.13 0.43
CA ALA A 89 12.72 6.07 1.86
C ALA A 89 13.51 4.83 2.25
N THR A 90 14.83 5.01 2.28
CA THR A 90 15.75 4.23 3.07
C THR A 90 15.09 4.01 4.41
N ALA A 91 14.74 2.76 4.70
CA ALA A 91 14.32 2.36 6.03
C ALA A 91 15.42 2.77 7.00
N LEU A 92 15.22 3.88 7.70
CA LEU A 92 16.03 4.27 8.84
C LEU A 92 15.62 3.32 9.97
N GLN A 93 16.38 2.24 10.12
CA GLN A 93 16.52 1.49 11.36
C GLN A 93 17.29 2.32 12.39
#